data_AF-A0A1B6JLA3-F1
#
_entry.id   AF-A0A1B6JLA3-F1
#
_cell.length_a   1.000
_cell.length_b   1.000
_cell.length_c   1.000
_cell.angle_alpha   90.00
_cell.angle_beta   90.00
_cell.angle_gamma   90.00
#
_symmetry.space_group_name_H-M   'P 1'
#
loop_
_entity.id
_entity.type
_entity.pdbx_description
1 polymer ?
#
loop_
_entity_poly.entity_id
_entity_poly.type
_entity_poly.pdbx_seq_one_letter_code
_entity_poly.pdbx_strand_id
1 'polypeptide(L)'
;MAINIEKYKEPLLAAWKDVVDDKSNTNWALFSYEGQTNDLKVVGKGDGGIEEMREELNSGKIMYAFCKVLDPKTSLHKFVLVNWQGEGAPHHRKATSANHIRDVSNLLKGFHVTVNARNEEEVDTDIIVEKLSKATASAFSFKDRGETVKESGPVGTTYKRVIPQQEINSNERDKFWQKEEEEEKKRQEAERKRREEEKKKLENEIKQREIEEAAQREARIKERSKSISVLREAERNELMRVNAANLAERGNDIEDREKEEMERKERSEIL
;
A
#
# COMPACT_ATOMS: atom_id res chain seq x y z
N MET A 1 31.47 2.78 7.83
CA MET A 1 32.67 2.80 6.97
C MET A 1 32.63 4.07 6.15
N ALA A 2 33.79 4.69 5.91
CA ALA A 2 33.88 5.93 5.14
C ALA A 2 34.24 5.62 3.68
N ILE A 3 33.86 6.53 2.78
CA ILE A 3 34.26 6.48 1.37
C ILE A 3 35.71 6.94 1.23
N ASN A 4 36.49 6.26 0.37
CA ASN A 4 37.85 6.66 0.04
C ASN A 4 37.86 7.46 -1.25
N ILE A 5 38.23 8.74 -1.13
CA ILE A 5 38.30 9.70 -2.23
C ILE A 5 39.76 10.02 -2.58
N GLU A 6 40.71 9.71 -1.71
CA GLU A 6 42.12 10.11 -1.85
C GLU A 6 42.81 9.39 -3.02
N LYS A 7 42.51 8.11 -3.24
CA LYS A 7 43.16 7.28 -4.28
C LYS A 7 43.00 7.83 -5.69
N TYR A 8 41.81 8.31 -6.03
CA TYR A 8 41.49 8.85 -7.36
C TYR A 8 41.12 10.34 -7.31
N LYS A 9 41.63 11.06 -6.30
CA LYS A 9 41.27 12.46 -6.04
C LYS A 9 41.48 13.38 -7.24
N GLU A 10 42.62 13.26 -7.91
CA GLU A 10 42.95 14.10 -9.07
C GLU A 10 42.00 13.85 -10.25
N PRO A 11 41.76 12.59 -10.72
CA PRO A 11 40.73 12.32 -11.72
C PRO A 11 39.33 12.78 -11.34
N LEU A 12 38.92 12.57 -10.08
CA LEU A 12 37.59 12.97 -9.59
C LEU A 12 37.41 14.49 -9.66
N LEU A 13 38.39 15.25 -9.16
CA LEU A 13 38.36 16.70 -9.20
C LEU A 13 38.50 17.24 -10.62
N ALA A 14 39.28 16.59 -11.48
CA ALA A 14 39.41 16.98 -12.88
C ALA A 14 38.07 16.83 -13.61
N ALA A 15 37.39 15.69 -13.47
CA ALA A 15 36.08 15.46 -14.08
C ALA A 15 35.00 16.42 -13.55
N TRP A 16 35.00 16.69 -12.24
CA TRP A 16 34.08 17.67 -11.64
C TRP A 16 34.34 19.09 -12.15
N LYS A 17 35.61 19.54 -12.18
CA LYS A 17 35.98 20.85 -12.71
C LYS A 17 35.60 21.00 -14.18
N ASP A 18 35.73 19.95 -14.96
CA ASP A 18 35.37 19.94 -16.38
C ASP A 18 33.87 20.20 -16.58
N VAL A 19 33.00 19.64 -15.74
CA VAL A 19 31.55 19.92 -15.80
C VAL A 19 31.21 21.35 -15.34
N VAL A 20 31.95 21.86 -14.34
CA VAL A 20 31.73 23.19 -13.75
C VAL A 20 32.30 24.32 -14.63
N ASP A 21 33.33 24.04 -15.43
CA ASP A 21 33.93 25.03 -16.32
C ASP A 21 33.00 25.34 -17.50
N ASP A 22 32.55 26.59 -17.61
CA ASP A 22 31.71 27.05 -18.71
C ASP A 22 32.44 27.01 -20.06
N LYS A 23 33.78 26.93 -20.06
CA LYS A 23 34.57 26.79 -21.30
C LYS A 23 34.60 25.37 -21.83
N SER A 24 34.25 24.38 -21.01
CA SER A 24 34.20 22.99 -21.41
C SER A 24 32.81 22.64 -21.95
N ASN A 25 32.79 21.80 -23.00
CA ASN A 25 31.54 21.25 -23.52
C ASN A 25 30.97 20.15 -22.61
N THR A 26 31.78 19.63 -21.69
CA THR A 26 31.38 18.57 -20.77
C THR A 26 30.23 19.06 -19.88
N ASN A 27 29.11 18.33 -19.89
CA ASN A 27 27.93 18.68 -19.14
C ASN A 27 27.52 17.60 -18.14
N TRP A 28 28.11 16.41 -18.16
CA TRP A 28 27.93 15.43 -17.10
C TRP A 28 29.22 14.67 -16.79
N ALA A 29 29.33 14.21 -15.55
CA ALA A 29 30.35 13.27 -15.10
C ALA A 29 29.74 12.21 -14.18
N LEU A 30 30.14 10.96 -14.36
CA LEU A 30 29.64 9.81 -13.62
C LEU A 30 30.75 9.20 -12.77
N PHE A 31 30.42 8.92 -11.52
CA PHE A 31 31.32 8.37 -10.52
C PHE A 31 30.74 7.07 -9.96
N SER A 32 31.58 6.07 -9.73
CA SER A 32 31.18 4.83 -9.08
C SER A 32 32.33 4.25 -8.27
N TYR A 33 32.02 3.25 -7.47
CA TYR A 33 32.99 2.55 -6.65
C TYR A 33 33.81 1.55 -7.47
N GLU A 34 35.08 1.38 -7.10
CA GLU A 34 35.95 0.37 -7.68
C GLU A 34 35.70 -1.02 -7.07
N GLY A 35 35.06 -1.91 -7.84
CA GLY A 35 34.80 -3.28 -7.42
C GLY A 35 33.92 -3.33 -6.16
N GLN A 36 34.38 -4.02 -5.12
CA GLN A 36 33.70 -4.07 -3.80
C GLN A 36 34.36 -3.16 -2.75
N THR A 37 35.31 -2.32 -3.17
CA THR A 37 35.96 -1.36 -2.27
C THR A 37 35.10 -0.10 -2.10
N ASN A 38 35.44 0.72 -1.11
CA ASN A 38 34.86 2.04 -0.93
C ASN A 38 35.65 3.13 -1.70
N ASP A 39 36.52 2.76 -2.64
CA ASP A 39 37.29 3.70 -3.46
C ASP A 39 36.38 4.27 -4.57
N LEU A 40 36.17 5.59 -4.59
CA LEU A 40 35.38 6.25 -5.63
C LEU A 40 36.27 6.55 -6.85
N LYS A 41 35.78 6.26 -8.05
CA LYS A 41 36.46 6.55 -9.32
C LYS A 41 35.52 7.18 -10.34
N VAL A 42 36.10 7.81 -11.35
CA VAL A 42 35.39 8.29 -12.54
C VAL A 42 35.05 7.09 -13.43
N VAL A 43 33.81 7.03 -13.91
CA VAL A 43 33.33 6.01 -14.85
C VAL A 43 33.28 6.58 -16.26
N GLY A 44 32.69 7.76 -16.41
CA GLY A 44 32.51 8.43 -17.69
C GLY A 44 32.26 9.92 -17.52
N LYS A 45 32.38 10.65 -18.62
CA LYS A 45 32.00 12.06 -18.75
C LYS A 45 31.64 12.32 -20.21
N GLY A 46 30.77 13.29 -20.45
CA GLY A 46 30.31 13.58 -21.81
C GLY A 46 29.61 14.93 -21.92
N ASP A 47 29.15 15.21 -23.14
CA ASP A 47 28.48 16.44 -23.56
C ASP A 47 27.07 16.20 -24.14
N GLY A 48 26.54 14.97 -24.06
CA GLY A 48 25.18 14.58 -24.44
C GLY A 48 24.12 14.79 -23.35
N GLY A 49 24.45 15.46 -22.25
CA GLY A 49 23.50 15.85 -21.22
C GLY A 49 22.95 14.68 -20.38
N ILE A 50 21.71 14.82 -19.91
CA ILE A 50 21.08 13.83 -19.04
C ILE A 50 20.77 12.53 -19.80
N GLU A 51 20.45 12.62 -21.10
CA GLU A 51 20.10 11.45 -21.92
C GLU A 51 21.29 10.50 -22.08
N GLU A 52 22.45 11.01 -22.49
CA GLU A 52 23.67 10.20 -22.60
C GLU A 52 24.10 9.65 -21.23
N MET A 53 24.06 10.49 -20.20
CA MET A 53 24.41 10.05 -18.84
C MET A 53 23.49 8.91 -18.36
N ARG A 54 22.20 8.94 -18.70
CA ARG A 54 21.24 7.89 -18.34
C ARG A 54 21.64 6.54 -18.95
N GLU A 55 22.09 6.52 -20.20
CA GLU A 55 22.51 5.28 -20.88
C GLU A 55 23.74 4.64 -20.23
N GLU A 56 24.59 5.44 -19.58
CA GLU A 56 25.78 4.98 -18.85
C GLU A 56 25.48 4.48 -17.42
N LEU A 57 24.24 4.62 -16.93
CA LEU A 57 23.84 4.13 -15.62
C LEU A 57 23.76 2.61 -15.58
N ASN A 58 24.14 2.04 -14.44
CA ASN A 58 24.14 0.59 -14.26
C ASN A 58 23.28 0.20 -13.06
N SER A 59 22.23 -0.58 -13.32
CA SER A 59 21.29 -1.07 -12.30
C SER A 59 21.95 -1.98 -11.26
N GLY A 60 23.10 -2.59 -11.55
CA GLY A 60 23.86 -3.43 -10.60
C GLY A 60 24.80 -2.65 -9.68
N LYS A 61 24.92 -1.32 -9.84
CA LYS A 61 25.91 -0.51 -9.12
C LYS A 61 25.27 0.71 -8.45
N ILE A 62 26.02 1.25 -7.51
CA ILE A 62 25.72 2.56 -6.90
C ILE A 62 26.63 3.56 -7.59
N MET A 63 26.05 4.66 -8.05
CA MET A 63 26.73 5.67 -8.83
C MET A 63 26.32 7.06 -8.35
N TYR A 64 27.17 8.04 -8.62
CA TYR A 64 26.89 9.44 -8.40
C TYR A 64 27.13 10.17 -9.71
N ALA A 65 26.13 10.90 -10.22
CA ALA A 65 26.30 11.71 -11.41
C ALA A 65 26.24 13.19 -11.05
N PHE A 66 27.08 14.00 -11.69
CA PHE A 66 27.09 15.44 -11.55
C PHE A 66 26.83 16.07 -12.91
N CYS A 67 25.73 16.80 -13.03
CA CYS A 67 25.21 17.24 -14.33
C CYS A 67 24.97 18.75 -14.32
N LYS A 68 25.35 19.41 -15.42
CA LYS A 68 25.04 20.79 -15.77
C LYS A 68 23.75 20.81 -16.59
N VAL A 69 22.72 21.45 -16.07
CA VAL A 69 21.39 21.51 -16.66
C VAL A 69 21.00 22.97 -16.86
N LEU A 70 20.49 23.31 -18.04
CA LEU A 70 19.94 24.64 -18.29
C LEU A 70 18.54 24.72 -17.68
N ASP A 71 18.35 25.62 -16.70
CA ASP A 71 17.03 25.84 -16.14
C ASP A 71 16.18 26.70 -17.10
N PRO A 72 15.04 26.20 -17.61
CA PRO A 72 14.20 26.93 -18.55
C PRO A 72 13.64 28.24 -17.96
N LYS A 73 13.48 28.33 -16.63
CA LYS A 73 12.92 29.53 -15.98
C LYS A 73 13.93 30.66 -15.90
N THR A 74 15.15 30.35 -15.49
CA THR A 74 16.21 31.36 -15.29
C THR A 74 17.10 31.55 -16.51
N SER A 75 17.09 30.62 -17.46
CA SER A 75 18.08 30.53 -18.54
C SER A 75 19.53 30.47 -18.04
N LEU A 76 19.73 30.02 -16.80
CA LEU A 76 21.05 29.85 -16.18
C LEU A 76 21.37 28.36 -16.08
N HIS A 77 22.64 28.02 -16.25
CA HIS A 77 23.14 26.70 -15.94
C HIS A 77 23.11 26.48 -14.43
N LYS A 78 22.51 25.35 -14.03
CA LYS A 78 22.49 24.88 -12.65
C LYS A 78 23.06 23.49 -12.61
N PHE A 79 23.57 23.12 -11.44
CA PHE A 79 24.23 21.85 -11.24
C PHE A 79 23.36 20.93 -10.40
N VAL A 80 23.25 19.67 -10.80
CA VAL A 80 22.46 18.63 -10.13
C VAL A 80 23.37 17.49 -9.74
N LEU A 81 23.23 17.02 -8.50
CA LEU A 81 23.87 15.79 -8.03
C LEU A 81 22.84 14.66 -8.02
N VAL A 82 23.00 13.66 -8.87
CA VAL A 82 22.15 12.47 -8.90
C VAL A 82 22.79 11.38 -8.05
N ASN A 83 22.08 10.92 -7.02
CA ASN A 83 22.42 9.76 -6.22
C ASN A 83 21.70 8.53 -6.78
N TRP A 84 22.41 7.76 -7.60
CA TRP A 84 21.88 6.56 -8.26
C TRP A 84 22.07 5.32 -7.38
N GLN A 85 20.95 4.70 -7.03
CA GLN A 85 20.89 3.45 -6.27
C GLN A 85 20.26 2.35 -7.13
N GLY A 86 21.04 1.79 -8.04
CA GLY A 86 20.57 0.75 -8.95
C GLY A 86 19.87 -0.42 -8.22
N GLU A 87 18.76 -0.88 -8.80
CA GLU A 87 17.91 -1.90 -8.21
C GLU A 87 18.64 -3.20 -7.89
N GLY A 88 19.54 -3.64 -8.77
CA GLY A 88 20.37 -4.83 -8.63
C GLY A 88 21.63 -4.65 -7.76
N ALA A 89 21.89 -3.46 -7.21
CA ALA A 89 23.07 -3.26 -6.37
C ALA A 89 22.98 -4.04 -5.03
N PRO A 90 24.09 -4.57 -4.49
CA PRO A 90 24.08 -5.35 -3.25
C PRO A 90 23.50 -4.58 -2.05
N HIS A 91 22.61 -5.22 -1.30
CA HIS A 91 21.91 -4.61 -0.14
C HIS A 91 22.86 -3.98 0.89
N HIS A 92 23.94 -4.67 1.26
CA HIS A 92 24.94 -4.15 2.20
C HIS A 92 25.58 -2.84 1.70
N ARG A 93 25.74 -2.71 0.38
CA ARG A 93 26.35 -1.55 -0.24
C ARG A 93 25.39 -0.36 -0.23
N LYS A 94 24.10 -0.59 -0.50
CA LYS A 94 23.03 0.43 -0.42
C LYS A 94 22.94 1.04 0.97
N ALA A 95 23.04 0.20 2.01
CA ALA A 95 23.08 0.67 3.39
C ALA A 95 24.33 1.51 3.70
N THR A 96 25.50 1.09 3.20
CA THR A 96 26.76 1.79 3.44
C THR A 96 26.82 3.14 2.70
N SER A 97 26.35 3.17 1.44
CA SER A 97 26.36 4.38 0.60
C SER A 97 25.50 5.52 1.12
N ALA A 98 24.52 5.24 1.98
CA ALA A 98 23.69 6.27 2.62
C ALA A 98 24.53 7.26 3.45
N ASN A 99 25.66 6.80 4.03
CA ASN A 99 26.58 7.68 4.75
C ASN A 99 27.56 8.40 3.82
N HIS A 100 27.86 7.80 2.67
CA HIS A 100 28.86 8.30 1.72
C HIS A 100 28.39 9.53 0.94
N ILE A 101 27.07 9.70 0.75
CA ILE A 101 26.53 10.86 0.00
C ILE A 101 27.01 12.19 0.57
N ARG A 102 27.18 12.29 1.90
CA ARG A 102 27.68 13.50 2.56
C ARG A 102 29.11 13.86 2.11
N ASP A 103 29.97 12.86 2.03
CA ASP A 103 31.37 13.04 1.64
C ASP A 103 31.48 13.34 0.13
N VAL A 104 30.65 12.68 -0.70
CA VAL A 104 30.55 12.98 -2.13
C VAL A 104 30.05 14.41 -2.37
N SER A 105 29.03 14.86 -1.64
CA SER A 105 28.53 16.23 -1.69
C SER A 105 29.58 17.26 -1.26
N ASN A 106 30.45 16.91 -0.30
CA ASN A 106 31.56 17.77 0.11
C ASN A 106 32.67 17.85 -0.96
N LEU A 107 32.87 16.78 -1.73
CA LEU A 107 33.82 16.76 -2.85
C LEU A 107 33.29 17.55 -4.05
N LEU A 108 32.06 17.25 -4.47
CA LEU A 108 31.42 17.81 -5.66
C LEU A 108 30.62 19.06 -5.29
N LYS A 109 31.32 20.14 -4.94
CA LYS A 109 30.65 21.37 -4.46
C LYS A 109 29.90 22.09 -5.60
N GLY A 110 28.91 22.90 -5.23
CA GLY A 110 28.20 23.80 -6.16
C GLY A 110 26.95 23.23 -6.83
N PHE A 111 26.49 22.02 -6.45
CA PHE A 111 25.16 21.55 -6.86
C PHE A 111 24.06 22.34 -6.16
N HIS A 112 22.95 22.51 -6.86
CA HIS A 112 21.76 23.23 -6.41
C HIS A 112 20.73 22.29 -5.78
N VAL A 113 20.66 21.05 -6.29
CA VAL A 113 19.73 20.03 -5.82
C VAL A 113 20.38 18.65 -5.87
N THR A 114 20.03 17.81 -4.89
CA THR A 114 20.36 16.38 -4.91
C THR A 114 19.12 15.59 -5.29
N VAL A 115 19.21 14.77 -6.34
CA VAL A 115 18.13 13.89 -6.79
C VAL A 115 18.49 12.46 -6.47
N ASN A 116 17.65 11.77 -5.68
CA ASN A 116 17.79 10.33 -5.48
C ASN A 116 17.03 9.62 -6.59
N ALA A 117 17.69 8.66 -7.25
CA ALA A 117 17.10 7.86 -8.33
C ALA A 117 17.41 6.37 -8.12
N ARG A 118 16.43 5.50 -8.41
CA ARG A 118 16.57 4.03 -8.31
C ARG A 118 16.42 3.29 -9.63
N ASN A 119 15.64 3.87 -10.55
CA ASN A 119 15.40 3.39 -11.89
C ASN A 119 15.70 4.50 -12.91
N GLU A 120 15.92 4.13 -14.16
CA GLU A 120 16.30 5.07 -15.21
C GLU A 120 15.18 6.06 -15.52
N GLU A 121 13.92 5.66 -15.29
CA GLU A 121 12.74 6.52 -15.43
C GLU A 121 12.76 7.71 -14.46
N GLU A 122 13.34 7.57 -13.26
CA GLU A 122 13.51 8.69 -12.32
C GLU A 122 14.60 9.69 -12.74
N VAL A 123 15.35 9.35 -13.80
CA VAL A 123 16.48 10.12 -14.36
C VAL A 123 16.11 10.69 -15.75
N ASP A 124 14.84 11.01 -15.95
CA ASP A 124 14.42 11.76 -17.13
C ASP A 124 14.73 13.26 -17.01
N THR A 125 15.04 13.88 -18.16
CA THR A 125 15.35 15.30 -18.27
C THR A 125 14.25 16.16 -17.67
N ASP A 126 12.99 15.87 -18.00
CA ASP A 126 11.83 16.63 -17.51
C ASP A 126 11.66 16.55 -15.99
N ILE A 127 11.86 15.35 -15.41
CA ILE A 127 11.72 15.12 -13.96
C ILE A 127 12.84 15.86 -13.21
N ILE A 128 14.07 15.81 -13.72
CA ILE A 128 15.20 16.50 -13.11
C ILE A 128 15.01 18.02 -13.20
N VAL A 129 14.59 18.54 -14.34
CA VAL A 129 14.31 19.97 -14.54
C VAL A 129 13.15 20.43 -13.65
N GLU A 130 12.13 19.62 -13.46
CA GLU A 130 11.01 19.92 -12.56
C GLU A 130 11.49 19.98 -11.10
N LYS A 131 12.26 18.99 -10.64
CA LYS A 131 12.84 18.96 -9.28
C LYS A 131 13.78 20.14 -9.05
N LEU A 132 14.62 20.47 -10.02
CA LEU A 132 15.52 21.61 -10.00
C LEU A 132 14.74 22.94 -9.94
N SER A 133 13.68 23.06 -10.73
CA SER A 133 12.80 24.24 -10.75
C SER A 133 12.09 24.46 -9.42
N LYS A 134 11.61 23.38 -8.78
CA LYS A 134 10.98 23.43 -7.45
C LYS A 134 12.00 23.79 -6.36
N ALA A 135 13.19 23.21 -6.41
CA ALA A 135 14.24 23.44 -5.42
C ALA A 135 14.84 24.85 -5.47
N THR A 136 14.90 25.48 -6.66
CA THR A 136 15.64 26.74 -6.80
C THR A 136 14.82 28.00 -6.49
N ALA A 137 13.49 27.93 -6.33
CA ALA A 137 12.61 29.04 -5.88
C ALA A 137 12.89 30.45 -6.47
N SER A 138 13.53 30.54 -7.64
CA SER A 138 13.99 31.79 -8.22
C SER A 138 12.87 32.35 -9.10
N ALA A 139 12.11 33.31 -8.57
CA ALA A 139 11.03 34.03 -9.26
C ALA A 139 11.52 34.98 -10.38
N PHE A 140 12.79 34.93 -10.74
CA PHE A 140 13.42 35.83 -11.71
C PHE A 140 13.63 35.11 -13.04
N SER A 141 12.79 35.44 -14.02
CA SER A 141 13.02 35.09 -15.41
C SER A 141 13.89 36.16 -16.06
N PHE A 142 15.10 35.82 -16.48
CA PHE A 142 16.01 36.77 -17.14
C PHE A 142 15.68 36.97 -18.63
N LYS A 143 14.75 36.17 -19.17
CA LYS A 143 14.35 36.20 -20.60
C LYS A 143 13.51 37.42 -20.99
N ASP A 144 12.96 38.12 -20.01
CA ASP A 144 12.06 39.28 -20.23
C ASP A 144 12.81 40.62 -20.37
N ARG A 145 14.13 40.65 -20.17
CA ARG A 145 14.92 41.90 -20.27
C ARG A 145 15.19 42.38 -21.71
N GLY A 146 14.65 41.68 -22.71
CA GLY A 146 14.89 41.95 -24.13
C GLY A 146 13.73 42.60 -24.89
N GLU A 147 12.59 42.89 -24.27
CA GLU A 147 11.55 43.69 -24.92
C GLU A 147 11.80 45.19 -24.73
N THR A 148 11.74 45.90 -25.85
CA THR A 148 11.98 47.34 -26.02
C THR A 148 11.48 48.16 -24.82
N VAL A 149 12.40 48.89 -24.20
CA VAL A 149 12.09 49.94 -23.21
C VAL A 149 11.16 50.94 -23.88
N LYS A 150 9.85 50.80 -23.67
CA LYS A 150 8.93 51.94 -23.81
C LYS A 150 9.37 52.95 -22.76
N GLU A 151 9.73 54.15 -23.20
CA GLU A 151 10.12 55.25 -22.33
C GLU A 151 9.11 55.37 -21.18
N SER A 152 9.56 55.04 -19.96
CA SER A 152 8.74 55.22 -18.78
C SER A 152 8.65 56.71 -18.53
N GLY A 153 7.46 57.27 -18.76
CA GLY A 153 7.12 58.61 -18.29
C GLY A 153 7.35 58.77 -16.78
N PRO A 154 7.30 60.00 -16.26
CA PRO A 154 7.61 60.30 -14.86
C PRO A 154 6.80 59.40 -13.93
N VAL A 155 7.49 58.70 -13.04
CA VAL A 155 6.91 57.72 -12.12
C VAL A 155 6.04 58.43 -11.10
N GLY A 156 4.75 58.60 -11.42
CA GLY A 156 3.72 58.92 -10.45
C GLY A 156 3.43 57.70 -9.58
N THR A 157 3.10 57.92 -8.31
CA THR A 157 2.67 56.85 -7.39
C THR A 157 1.47 56.13 -8.01
N THR A 158 1.69 54.99 -8.64
CA THR A 158 0.66 54.22 -9.35
C THR A 158 -0.11 53.38 -8.34
N TYR A 159 -0.77 54.04 -7.39
CA TYR A 159 -1.81 53.40 -6.61
C TYR A 159 -3.03 53.22 -7.52
N LYS A 160 -3.19 52.02 -8.08
CA LYS A 160 -4.48 51.59 -8.61
C LYS A 160 -5.27 51.00 -7.47
N ARG A 161 -6.40 51.60 -7.13
CA ARG A 161 -7.33 51.01 -6.17
C ARG A 161 -7.75 49.65 -6.71
N VAL A 162 -7.54 48.60 -5.92
CA VAL A 162 -8.05 47.27 -6.25
C VAL A 162 -9.58 47.35 -6.14
N ILE A 163 -10.29 47.05 -7.23
CA ILE A 163 -11.75 46.95 -7.25
C ILE A 163 -12.07 45.44 -7.23
N PRO A 164 -12.44 44.86 -6.08
CA PRO A 164 -12.58 43.40 -5.93
C PRO A 164 -13.55 42.77 -6.94
N GLN A 165 -14.55 43.53 -7.41
CA GLN A 165 -15.56 43.07 -8.35
C GLN A 165 -15.05 42.93 -9.80
N GLN A 166 -13.95 43.58 -10.17
CA GLN A 166 -13.35 43.48 -11.51
C GLN A 166 -12.23 42.42 -11.58
N GLU A 167 -11.56 42.16 -10.46
CA GLU A 167 -10.41 41.25 -10.39
C GLU A 167 -10.82 39.81 -10.04
N ILE A 168 -11.94 39.62 -9.34
CA ILE A 168 -12.45 38.29 -8.99
C ILE A 168 -13.50 37.90 -10.02
N ASN A 169 -13.12 37.03 -10.97
CA ASN A 169 -14.08 36.40 -11.88
C ASN A 169 -14.95 35.40 -11.10
N SER A 170 -16.03 35.89 -10.49
CA SER A 170 -16.95 35.08 -9.67
C SER A 170 -17.47 33.86 -10.42
N ASN A 171 -17.72 33.97 -11.73
CA ASN A 171 -18.24 32.87 -12.54
C ASN A 171 -17.25 31.69 -12.68
N GLU A 172 -15.95 31.95 -12.75
CA GLU A 172 -14.94 30.87 -12.82
C GLU A 172 -14.73 30.22 -11.45
N ARG A 173 -14.72 31.03 -10.39
CA ARG A 173 -14.60 30.54 -9.01
C ARG A 173 -15.80 29.68 -8.63
N ASP A 174 -17.01 30.10 -8.98
CA ASP A 174 -18.23 29.38 -8.62
C ASP A 174 -18.35 28.04 -9.40
N LYS A 175 -17.88 27.99 -10.66
CA LYS A 175 -17.75 26.74 -11.42
C LYS A 175 -16.73 25.77 -10.82
N PHE A 176 -15.62 26.29 -10.29
CA PHE A 176 -14.60 25.48 -9.62
C PHE A 176 -15.17 24.81 -8.37
N TRP A 177 -15.83 25.58 -7.49
CA TRP A 177 -16.46 25.06 -6.28
C TRP A 177 -17.61 24.11 -6.58
N GLN A 178 -18.43 24.39 -7.60
CA GLN A 178 -19.51 23.50 -8.02
C GLN A 178 -18.98 22.13 -8.50
N LYS A 179 -17.86 22.11 -9.22
CA LYS A 179 -17.23 20.87 -9.69
C LYS A 179 -16.64 20.07 -8.51
N GLU A 180 -15.93 20.74 -7.60
CA GLU A 180 -15.38 20.14 -6.38
C GLU A 180 -16.50 19.57 -5.48
N GLU A 181 -17.58 20.32 -5.25
CA GLU A 181 -18.72 19.84 -4.45
C GLU A 181 -19.40 18.62 -5.10
N GLU A 182 -19.54 18.59 -6.43
CA GLU A 182 -20.13 17.45 -7.11
C GLU A 182 -19.23 16.20 -7.03
N GLU A 183 -17.92 16.37 -7.14
CA GLU A 183 -16.93 15.30 -7.03
C GLU A 183 -16.85 14.76 -5.60
N GLU A 184 -16.84 15.65 -4.60
CA GLU A 184 -16.87 15.32 -3.18
C GLU A 184 -18.16 14.57 -2.81
N LYS A 185 -19.31 15.03 -3.33
CA LYS A 185 -20.60 14.37 -3.11
C LYS A 185 -20.66 12.96 -3.72
N LYS A 186 -20.09 12.77 -4.92
CA LYS A 186 -19.95 11.44 -5.54
C LYS A 186 -19.04 10.53 -4.72
N ARG A 187 -17.94 11.05 -4.17
CA ARG A 187 -17.06 10.29 -3.29
C ARG A 187 -17.79 9.82 -2.03
N GLN A 188 -18.52 10.72 -1.38
CA GLN A 188 -19.30 10.40 -0.17
C GLN A 188 -20.43 9.40 -0.46
N GLU A 189 -21.12 9.52 -1.60
CA GLU A 189 -22.16 8.58 -1.99
C GLU A 189 -21.61 7.19 -2.32
N ALA A 190 -20.45 7.10 -2.98
CA ALA A 190 -19.77 5.84 -3.24
C ALA A 190 -19.31 5.17 -1.94
N GLU A 191 -18.76 5.93 -0.99
CA GLU A 191 -18.35 5.40 0.32
C GLU A 191 -19.56 4.94 1.14
N ARG A 192 -20.65 5.72 1.15
CA ARG A 192 -21.91 5.33 1.81
C ARG A 192 -22.48 4.05 1.22
N LYS A 193 -22.53 3.95 -0.11
CA LYS A 193 -23.03 2.76 -0.81
C LYS A 193 -22.19 1.52 -0.49
N ARG A 194 -20.86 1.65 -0.50
CA ARG A 194 -19.95 0.55 -0.12
C ARG A 194 -20.18 0.09 1.33
N ARG A 195 -20.36 1.03 2.26
CA ARG A 195 -20.64 0.73 3.67
C ARG A 195 -22.00 0.04 3.86
N GLU A 196 -23.02 0.45 3.10
CA GLU A 196 -24.33 -0.21 3.09
C GLU A 196 -24.27 -1.63 2.51
N GLU A 197 -23.50 -1.84 1.44
CA GLU A 197 -23.28 -3.16 0.84
C GLU A 197 -22.53 -4.10 1.80
N GLU A 198 -21.47 -3.61 2.45
CA GLU A 198 -20.73 -4.38 3.48
C GLU A 198 -21.62 -4.74 4.67
N LYS A 199 -22.42 -3.77 5.16
CA LYS A 199 -23.38 -4.02 6.25
C LYS A 199 -24.43 -5.05 5.85
N LYS A 200 -25.01 -4.95 4.64
CA LYS A 200 -26.00 -5.90 4.12
C LYS A 200 -25.40 -7.30 3.96
N LYS A 201 -24.13 -7.40 3.54
CA LYS A 201 -23.41 -8.67 3.45
C LYS A 201 -23.24 -9.31 4.83
N LEU A 202 -22.85 -8.51 5.84
CA LEU A 202 -22.70 -8.97 7.22
C LEU A 202 -24.05 -9.42 7.82
N GLU A 203 -25.13 -8.65 7.60
CA GLU A 203 -26.48 -9.01 8.05
C GLU A 203 -26.95 -10.33 7.42
N ASN A 204 -26.68 -10.55 6.13
CA ASN A 204 -27.01 -11.80 5.45
C ASN A 204 -26.20 -12.98 6.01
N GLU A 205 -24.91 -12.78 6.33
CA GLU A 205 -24.06 -13.82 6.93
C GLU A 205 -24.54 -14.20 8.35
N ILE A 206 -24.86 -13.20 9.18
CA ILE A 206 -25.41 -13.43 10.52
C ILE A 206 -26.72 -14.22 10.42
N LYS A 207 -27.63 -13.79 9.53
CA LYS A 207 -28.91 -14.45 9.32
C LYS A 207 -28.74 -15.90 8.86
N GLN A 208 -27.77 -16.19 7.98
CA GLN A 208 -27.48 -17.56 7.56
C GLN A 208 -26.97 -18.41 8.73
N ARG A 209 -26.05 -17.89 9.54
CA ARG A 209 -25.56 -18.58 10.74
C ARG A 209 -26.68 -18.86 11.75
N GLU A 210 -27.57 -17.90 12.00
CA GLU A 210 -28.71 -18.09 12.89
C GLU A 210 -29.68 -19.17 12.37
N ILE A 211 -29.95 -19.19 11.05
CA ILE A 211 -30.79 -20.22 10.43
C ILE A 211 -30.14 -21.60 10.56
N GLU A 212 -28.83 -21.71 10.32
CA GLU A 212 -28.09 -22.97 10.46
C GLU A 212 -28.07 -23.46 11.91
N GLU A 213 -27.81 -22.57 12.88
CA GLU A 213 -27.82 -22.92 14.30
C GLU A 213 -29.23 -23.32 14.77
N ALA A 214 -30.27 -22.60 14.32
CA ALA A 214 -31.66 -22.96 14.60
C ALA A 214 -32.02 -24.34 14.04
N ALA A 215 -31.63 -24.63 12.79
CA ALA A 215 -31.85 -25.94 12.17
C ALA A 215 -31.14 -27.07 12.92
N GLN A 216 -29.90 -26.84 13.38
CA GLN A 216 -29.16 -27.79 14.21
C GLN A 216 -29.83 -28.00 15.58
N ARG A 217 -30.33 -26.93 16.20
CA ARG A 217 -31.06 -27.00 17.47
C ARG A 217 -32.35 -27.81 17.31
N GLU A 218 -33.11 -27.55 16.26
CA GLU A 218 -34.33 -28.32 15.94
C GLU A 218 -34.02 -29.78 15.65
N ALA A 219 -32.95 -30.08 14.91
CA ALA A 219 -32.51 -31.46 14.65
C ALA A 219 -32.18 -32.20 15.96
N ARG A 220 -31.42 -31.56 16.86
CA ARG A 220 -31.08 -32.12 18.18
C ARG A 220 -32.31 -32.34 19.05
N ILE A 221 -33.26 -31.38 19.05
CA ILE A 221 -34.52 -31.52 19.79
C ILE A 221 -35.35 -32.67 19.22
N LYS A 222 -35.41 -32.80 17.89
CA LYS A 222 -36.14 -33.87 17.19
C LYS A 222 -35.52 -35.25 17.42
N GLU A 223 -34.20 -35.34 17.49
CA GLU A 223 -33.51 -36.59 17.84
C GLU A 223 -33.79 -36.97 19.29
N ARG A 224 -33.64 -36.01 20.22
CA ARG A 224 -33.95 -36.23 21.64
C ARG A 224 -35.41 -36.66 21.83
N SER A 225 -36.36 -36.05 21.13
CA SER A 225 -37.78 -36.42 21.24
C SER A 225 -38.05 -37.83 20.69
N LYS A 226 -37.40 -38.23 19.60
CA LYS A 226 -37.44 -39.62 19.09
C LYS A 226 -36.85 -40.62 20.08
N SER A 227 -35.71 -40.32 20.69
CA SER A 227 -35.11 -41.20 21.71
C SER A 227 -36.03 -41.34 22.92
N ILE A 228 -36.65 -40.24 23.37
CA ILE A 228 -37.63 -40.27 24.47
C ILE A 228 -38.88 -41.07 24.08
N SER A 229 -39.39 -40.96 22.85
CA SER A 229 -40.55 -41.73 22.41
C SER A 229 -40.25 -43.23 22.37
N VAL A 230 -39.07 -43.62 21.86
CA VAL A 230 -38.63 -45.02 21.86
C VAL A 230 -38.50 -45.57 23.28
N LEU A 231 -37.91 -44.79 24.20
CA LEU A 231 -37.80 -45.20 25.60
C LEU A 231 -39.18 -45.39 26.25
N ARG A 232 -40.11 -44.46 26.03
CA ARG A 232 -41.49 -44.56 26.53
C ARG A 232 -42.26 -45.74 25.94
N GLU A 233 -42.04 -46.06 24.67
CA GLU A 233 -42.66 -47.22 24.02
C GLU A 233 -42.08 -48.53 24.56
N ALA A 234 -40.77 -48.60 24.76
CA ALA A 234 -40.12 -49.75 25.39
C ALA A 234 -40.62 -49.97 26.82
N GLU A 235 -40.73 -48.90 27.63
CA GLU A 235 -41.29 -48.95 28.99
C GLU A 235 -42.75 -49.42 28.98
N ARG A 236 -43.58 -48.92 28.05
CA ARG A 236 -44.96 -49.36 27.89
C ARG A 236 -45.06 -50.84 27.51
N ASN A 237 -44.23 -51.29 26.57
CA ASN A 237 -44.20 -52.67 26.15
C ASN A 237 -43.75 -53.59 27.30
N GLU A 238 -42.75 -53.18 28.08
CA GLU A 238 -42.29 -53.96 29.24
C GLU A 238 -43.36 -54.02 30.33
N LEU A 239 -44.05 -52.91 30.62
CA LEU A 239 -45.19 -52.90 31.53
C LEU A 239 -46.31 -53.85 31.06
N MET A 240 -46.61 -53.88 29.77
CA MET A 240 -47.57 -54.82 29.19
C MET A 240 -47.10 -56.27 29.35
N ARG A 241 -45.81 -56.56 29.13
CA ARG A 241 -45.22 -57.91 29.31
C ARG A 241 -45.28 -58.36 30.76
N VAL A 242 -44.91 -57.49 31.71
CA VAL A 242 -44.98 -57.78 33.15
C VAL A 242 -46.43 -58.00 33.58
N ASN A 243 -47.36 -57.17 33.11
CA ASN A 243 -48.77 -57.34 33.45
C ASN A 243 -49.35 -58.64 32.87
N ALA A 244 -48.98 -59.00 31.63
CA ALA A 244 -49.35 -60.28 31.02
C ALA A 244 -48.74 -61.47 31.76
N ALA A 245 -47.48 -61.39 32.20
CA ALA A 245 -46.84 -62.42 33.02
C ALA A 245 -47.54 -62.59 34.37
N ASN A 246 -47.86 -61.50 35.06
CA ASN A 246 -48.62 -61.52 36.33
C ASN A 246 -50.03 -62.11 36.15
N LEU A 247 -50.70 -61.83 35.03
CA LEU A 247 -52.00 -62.42 34.68
C LEU A 247 -51.89 -63.92 34.41
N ALA A 248 -50.83 -64.35 33.72
CA ALA A 248 -50.56 -65.76 33.45
C ALA A 248 -50.21 -66.53 34.73
N GLU A 249 -49.38 -65.97 35.62
CA GLU A 249 -49.09 -66.54 36.95
C GLU A 249 -50.37 -66.71 37.76
N ARG A 250 -51.22 -65.68 37.83
CA ARG A 250 -52.52 -65.79 38.51
C ARG A 250 -53.43 -66.85 37.88
N GLY A 251 -53.38 -67.01 36.56
CA GLY A 251 -54.12 -68.07 35.87
C GLY A 251 -53.63 -69.47 36.27
N ASN A 252 -52.31 -69.68 36.26
CA ASN A 252 -51.70 -70.93 36.68
C ASN A 252 -52.00 -71.25 38.15
N ASP A 253 -51.91 -70.27 39.05
CA ASP A 253 -52.23 -70.45 40.48
C ASP A 253 -53.69 -70.88 40.69
N ILE A 254 -54.61 -70.41 39.86
CA ILE A 254 -56.04 -70.81 39.89
C ILE A 254 -56.18 -72.24 39.36
N GLU A 255 -55.56 -72.57 38.23
CA GLU A 255 -55.61 -73.93 37.65
C GLU A 255 -54.98 -74.98 38.58
N ASP A 256 -53.87 -74.65 39.24
CA ASP A 256 -53.22 -75.54 40.20
C ASP A 256 -54.11 -75.74 41.44
N ARG A 257 -54.79 -74.69 41.94
CA ARG A 257 -55.80 -74.82 42.99
C ARG A 257 -57.00 -75.67 42.58
N GLU A 258 -57.50 -75.51 41.36
CA GLU A 258 -58.61 -76.31 40.84
C GLU A 258 -58.20 -77.78 40.66
N LYS A 259 -56.97 -78.07 40.22
CA LYS A 259 -56.41 -79.42 40.20
C LYS A 259 -56.29 -80.02 41.59
N GLU A 260 -55.76 -79.29 42.57
CA GLU A 260 -55.69 -79.76 43.96
C GLU A 260 -57.08 -80.06 44.54
N GLU A 261 -58.09 -79.24 44.22
CA GLU A 261 -59.48 -79.50 44.62
C GLU A 261 -60.09 -80.72 43.90
N MET A 262 -59.82 -80.90 42.61
CA MET A 262 -60.26 -82.09 41.87
C MET A 262 -59.60 -83.36 42.40
N GLU A 263 -58.29 -83.35 42.64
CA GLU A 263 -57.58 -84.48 43.26
C GLU A 263 -58.13 -84.78 44.67
N ARG A 264 -58.48 -83.75 45.46
CA ARG A 264 -59.15 -83.94 46.76
C ARG A 264 -60.52 -84.58 46.61
N LYS A 265 -61.31 -84.18 45.61
CA LYS A 265 -62.62 -84.78 45.32
C LYS A 265 -62.49 -86.23 44.88
N GLU A 266 -61.60 -86.55 43.94
CA GLU A 266 -61.34 -87.93 43.52
C GLU A 266 -60.88 -88.81 44.70
N ARG A 267 -60.00 -88.28 45.58
CA ARG A 267 -59.59 -88.99 46.81
C ARG A 267 -60.76 -89.25 47.77
N SER A 268 -61.80 -88.41 47.75
CA SER A 268 -62.98 -88.58 48.58
C SER A 268 -64.02 -89.56 48.01
N GLU A 269 -63.99 -89.83 46.71
CA GLU A 269 -64.90 -90.78 46.03
C GLU A 269 -64.38 -92.23 46.02
N ILE A 270 -63.11 -92.46 46.41
CA ILE A 270 -62.45 -93.78 46.46
C ILE A 270 -62.51 -94.42 47.87
N LEU A 271 -63.15 -93.76 48.85
CA LEU A 271 -63.42 -94.27 50.20
C LEU A 271 -64.90 -94.63 50.39
#